data_AF-A0A7W1J8Q9-F1
#
_entry.id   AF-A0A7W1J8Q9-F1
#
_cell.length_a   1.000
_cell.length_b   1.000
_cell.length_c   1.000
_cell.angle_alpha   90.00
_cell.angle_beta   90.00
_cell.angle_gamma   90.00
#
_symmetry.space_group_name_H-M   'P 1'
#
loop_
_entity.id
_entity.type
_entity.pdbx_description
1 polymer ?
#
loop_
_entity_poly.entity_id
_entity_poly.type
_entity_poly.pdbx_seq_one_letter_code
_entity_poly.pdbx_strand_id
1 'polypeptide(L)'
;MIQSRLLLLAMLAATARAGEAVHVAASTSTAVPGDVLTLDNDQIITCTVVPHPKDDGFVVINTGSGMVWIRKERVKTIVLGLDGQMKAIDSTDLPTLLALARWCLVRGYDAQALTVLDRARALPGVKFDLETQGLYATLVDQAANRGPKAALPLYRAYRGEGGSDEKILARLQDLEAAILAHNDELKKLNLPTGFLPESDAAAPDATAVVAEMRPQAANKDGLESKGWDPENAQYSNAAEAKVTQLPPDQGGLRVLALTSPGGAKDKAAIKKSVNYSVDENSVLSFYVQNKGDKPVKIAIAVKTNGQKWIYHESALKVVPPSDGFKEMRFNLKGNDFKSQATNWANNGTVTDLNEVKELQILVYNGTEPASVLLRGMNFIKDSEL
;
A
#
# COMPACT_ATOMS: atom_id res chain seq x y z
N MET A 1 -13.43 12.98 -40.06
CA MET A 1 -14.32 14.14 -39.75
C MET A 1 -15.36 13.64 -38.77
N ILE A 2 -15.07 13.59 -37.47
CA ILE A 2 -15.09 14.72 -36.50
C ILE A 2 -16.42 15.47 -36.55
N GLN A 3 -17.40 14.95 -35.83
CA GLN A 3 -18.44 15.67 -35.07
C GLN A 3 -19.16 14.59 -34.23
N SER A 4 -19.47 14.74 -32.95
CA SER A 4 -19.18 15.76 -31.96
C SER A 4 -19.36 15.08 -30.60
N ARG A 5 -18.26 14.95 -29.86
CA ARG A 5 -18.27 14.65 -28.43
C ARG A 5 -18.72 15.92 -27.71
N LEU A 6 -19.98 15.97 -27.30
CA LEU A 6 -20.51 17.08 -26.51
C LEU A 6 -21.72 16.62 -25.70
N LEU A 7 -21.53 15.68 -24.77
CA LEU A 7 -22.55 15.36 -23.77
C LEU A 7 -21.97 14.62 -22.54
N LEU A 8 -20.95 15.18 -21.87
CA LEU A 8 -20.59 14.73 -20.51
C LEU A 8 -19.71 15.73 -19.72
N LEU A 9 -19.99 17.03 -19.83
CA LEU A 9 -19.30 18.06 -19.02
C LEU A 9 -20.26 19.22 -18.70
N ALA A 10 -21.31 18.93 -17.93
CA ALA A 10 -22.23 19.94 -17.41
C ALA A 10 -22.95 19.41 -16.15
N MET A 11 -22.23 19.21 -15.05
CA MET A 11 -22.85 19.07 -13.72
C MET A 11 -21.88 19.36 -12.56
N LEU A 12 -21.10 20.45 -12.65
CA LEU A 12 -20.41 21.00 -11.47
C LEU A 12 -20.16 22.50 -11.62
N ALA A 13 -21.25 23.30 -11.59
CA ALA A 13 -21.18 24.74 -11.39
C ALA A 13 -22.53 25.27 -10.86
N ALA A 14 -22.48 25.89 -9.68
CA ALA A 14 -23.47 26.73 -8.99
C ALA A 14 -23.76 26.19 -7.57
N THR A 15 -23.14 26.71 -6.52
CA THR A 15 -23.62 27.95 -5.91
C THR A 15 -22.55 28.57 -5.00
N ALA A 16 -22.00 29.72 -5.41
CA ALA A 16 -21.31 30.64 -4.50
C ALA A 16 -22.30 31.78 -4.18
N ARG A 17 -22.80 31.81 -2.94
CA ARG A 17 -23.50 32.97 -2.39
C ARG A 17 -22.46 33.89 -1.78
N ALA A 18 -22.40 35.12 -2.29
CA ALA A 18 -21.70 36.22 -1.66
C ALA A 18 -22.48 36.64 -0.40
N GLY A 19 -21.83 36.50 0.75
CA GLY A 19 -22.23 37.13 2.00
C GLY A 19 -21.01 37.85 2.56
N GLU A 20 -21.08 39.17 2.63
CA GLU A 20 -20.09 40.02 3.31
C GLU A 20 -20.03 39.62 4.79
N ALA A 21 -18.91 39.01 5.19
CA ALA A 21 -18.56 38.81 6.58
C ALA A 21 -17.45 39.81 6.95
N VAL A 22 -17.73 40.62 7.96
CA VAL A 22 -16.79 41.52 8.62
C VAL A 22 -15.60 40.70 9.14
N HIS A 23 -14.44 40.85 8.50
CA HIS A 23 -13.18 40.26 8.95
C HIS A 23 -12.72 40.95 10.23
N VAL A 24 -13.08 40.38 11.38
CA VAL A 24 -12.27 40.52 12.59
C VAL A 24 -11.02 39.69 12.35
N ALA A 25 -9.86 40.34 12.26
CA ALA A 25 -8.57 39.68 12.08
C ALA A 25 -8.25 38.83 13.32
N ALA A 26 -8.73 37.59 13.34
CA ALA A 26 -8.19 36.56 14.20
C ALA A 26 -6.77 36.29 13.73
N SER A 27 -5.80 36.68 14.55
CA SER A 27 -4.40 36.29 14.40
C SER A 27 -4.31 34.76 14.49
N THR A 28 -4.41 34.09 13.35
CA THR A 28 -4.07 32.68 13.21
C THR A 28 -2.55 32.57 13.19
N SER A 29 -1.96 32.68 14.38
CA SER A 29 -0.58 32.27 14.63
C SER A 29 -0.45 30.80 14.22
N THR A 30 0.06 30.56 13.01
CA THR A 30 0.52 29.26 12.53
C THR A 30 1.84 28.92 13.24
N ALA A 31 1.76 28.73 14.56
CA ALA A 31 2.88 28.28 15.38
C ALA A 31 3.21 26.83 14.98
N VAL A 32 4.45 26.64 14.51
CA VAL A 32 5.06 25.34 14.22
C VAL A 32 5.09 24.49 15.50
N PRO A 33 4.93 23.14 15.38
CA PRO A 33 4.46 22.23 16.43
C PRO A 33 5.60 21.76 17.35
N GLY A 34 6.34 22.72 17.89
CA GLY A 34 7.31 22.45 18.95
C GLY A 34 6.62 22.20 20.29
N ASP A 35 7.35 21.58 21.21
CA ASP A 35 6.99 21.57 22.62
C ASP A 35 7.06 23.00 23.16
N VAL A 36 6.18 23.31 24.11
CA VAL A 36 6.14 24.61 24.79
C VAL A 36 6.49 24.38 26.25
N LEU A 37 7.59 25.00 26.69
CA LEU A 37 8.03 24.96 28.08
C LEU A 37 7.75 26.33 28.70
N THR A 38 6.97 26.33 29.79
CA THR A 38 6.71 27.53 30.59
C THR A 38 7.50 27.46 31.87
N LEU A 39 8.27 28.49 32.16
CA LEU A 39 9.07 28.62 33.37
C LEU A 39 8.24 29.16 34.55
N ASP A 40 8.79 29.05 35.76
CA ASP A 40 8.21 29.55 37.01
C ASP A 40 8.06 31.08 37.06
N ASN A 41 8.80 31.80 36.22
CA ASN A 41 8.67 33.25 35.98
C ASN A 41 7.78 33.58 34.78
N ASP A 42 6.96 32.64 34.33
CA ASP A 42 6.03 32.76 33.19
C ASP A 42 6.68 33.03 31.82
N GLN A 43 8.01 32.87 31.69
CA GLN A 43 8.66 32.87 30.38
C GLN A 43 8.29 31.60 29.59
N ILE A 44 7.92 31.79 28.33
CA ILE A 44 7.52 30.72 27.42
C ILE A 44 8.64 30.46 26.41
N ILE A 45 9.07 29.21 26.30
CA ILE A 45 10.12 28.78 25.38
C ILE A 45 9.52 27.75 24.42
N THR A 46 9.54 28.04 23.12
CA THR A 46 9.25 27.04 22.08
C THR A 46 10.51 26.20 21.86
N CYS A 47 10.39 24.89 21.98
CA CYS A 47 11.54 23.98 21.97
C CYS A 47 11.15 22.55 21.56
N THR A 48 12.10 21.63 21.62
CA THR A 48 11.86 20.18 21.63
C THR A 48 12.45 19.61 22.92
N VAL A 49 11.63 18.98 23.73
CA VAL A 49 12.06 18.28 24.94
C VAL A 49 12.80 17.02 24.51
N VAL A 50 14.04 16.90 24.98
CA VAL A 50 14.90 15.76 24.67
C VAL A 50 14.79 14.77 25.83
N PRO A 51 14.44 13.50 25.56
CA PRO A 51 14.45 12.47 26.60
C PRO A 51 15.82 12.38 27.26
N HIS A 52 15.86 12.60 28.57
CA HIS A 52 17.09 12.50 29.35
C HIS A 52 17.02 11.23 30.21
N PRO A 53 17.90 10.24 30.01
CA PRO A 53 17.80 8.94 30.67
C PRO A 53 18.11 8.97 32.18
N LYS A 54 18.66 10.07 32.69
CA LYS A 54 18.97 10.24 34.12
C LYS A 54 18.10 11.35 34.70
N ASP A 55 17.48 11.09 35.83
CA ASP A 55 16.83 12.14 36.62
C ASP A 55 17.87 12.85 37.50
N ASP A 56 18.62 13.78 36.91
CA ASP A 56 19.61 14.61 37.59
C ASP A 56 19.06 15.99 37.99
N GLY A 57 17.73 16.15 37.98
CA GLY A 57 17.07 17.42 38.30
C GLY A 57 17.01 18.42 37.13
N PHE A 58 17.36 18.02 35.90
CA PHE A 58 17.27 18.88 34.71
C PHE A 58 16.24 18.37 33.69
N VAL A 59 15.66 19.32 32.96
CA VAL A 59 14.96 19.13 31.68
C VAL A 59 15.90 19.61 30.60
N VAL A 60 16.18 18.76 29.63
CA VAL A 60 17.01 19.11 28.48
C VAL A 60 16.10 19.47 27.32
N ILE A 61 16.26 20.68 26.79
CA ILE A 61 15.50 21.14 25.62
C ILE A 61 16.43 21.51 24.48
N ASN A 62 15.96 21.33 23.24
CA ASN A 62 16.58 21.86 22.05
C ASN A 62 15.76 23.07 21.57
N THR A 63 16.36 24.25 21.52
CA THR A 63 15.69 25.49 21.07
C THR A 63 15.80 25.72 19.55
N GLY A 64 16.38 24.76 18.82
CA GLY A 64 16.77 24.90 17.41
C GLY A 64 18.14 25.55 17.22
N SER A 65 18.58 26.38 18.17
CA SER A 65 19.92 26.99 18.17
C SER A 65 20.95 26.21 19.01
N GLY A 66 20.50 25.23 19.78
CA GLY A 66 21.35 24.42 20.65
C GLY A 66 20.58 23.75 21.78
N MET A 67 21.32 23.02 22.60
CA MET A 67 20.81 22.32 23.78
C MET A 67 20.90 23.21 25.00
N VAL A 68 19.81 23.29 25.77
CA VAL A 68 19.73 24.06 27.01
C VAL A 68 19.28 23.13 28.14
N TRP A 69 19.99 23.22 29.27
CA TRP A 69 19.70 22.46 30.48
C TRP A 69 18.98 23.37 31.46
N ILE A 70 17.72 23.07 31.74
CA ILE A 70 16.88 23.85 32.64
C ILE A 70 16.62 23.03 33.89
N ARG A 71 16.88 23.60 35.05
CA ARG A 71 16.55 22.97 36.34
C ARG A 71 15.05 22.70 36.44
N LYS A 72 14.64 21.47 36.80
CA LYS A 72 13.23 21.06 36.88
C LYS A 72 12.41 21.97 37.80
N GLU A 73 12.99 22.46 38.89
CA GLU A 73 12.35 23.39 39.82
C GLU A 73 12.00 24.75 39.19
N ARG A 74 12.59 25.09 38.03
CA ARG A 74 12.27 26.30 37.26
C ARG A 74 11.21 26.06 36.20
N VAL A 75 10.82 24.81 35.94
CA VAL A 75 9.84 24.46 34.91
C VAL A 75 8.46 24.38 35.55
N LYS A 76 7.55 25.27 35.13
CA LYS A 76 6.17 25.32 35.60
C LYS A 76 5.31 24.30 34.86
N THR A 77 5.34 24.31 33.53
CA THR A 77 4.61 23.34 32.69
C THR A 77 5.38 23.01 31.42
N ILE A 78 5.15 21.80 30.92
CA ILE A 78 5.61 21.36 29.60
C ILE A 78 4.37 20.89 28.84
N VAL A 79 4.11 21.51 27.69
CA VAL A 79 3.09 21.07 26.74
C VAL A 79 3.81 20.48 25.54
N LEU A 80 3.76 19.16 25.42
CA LEU A 80 4.38 18.47 24.30
C LEU A 80 3.59 18.75 23.01
N GLY A 81 4.33 19.10 21.95
CA GLY A 81 3.88 19.10 20.58
C GLY A 81 3.67 17.68 20.08
N LEU A 82 3.27 17.55 18.81
CA LEU A 82 2.92 16.26 18.21
C LEU A 82 4.08 15.26 18.28
N ASP A 83 5.29 15.66 17.88
CA ASP A 83 6.46 14.78 17.90
C ASP A 83 6.86 14.37 19.33
N GLY A 84 6.75 15.30 20.28
CA GLY A 84 7.00 15.03 21.70
C GLY A 84 6.02 14.00 22.24
N GLN A 85 4.72 14.16 21.97
CA GLN A 85 3.70 13.20 22.41
C GLN A 85 3.85 11.84 21.74
N MET A 86 4.12 11.80 20.44
CA MET A 86 4.35 10.55 19.69
C MET A 86 5.57 9.77 20.19
N LYS A 87 6.54 10.43 20.83
CA LYS A 87 7.72 9.80 21.46
C LYS A 87 7.48 9.41 22.92
N ALA A 88 6.70 10.20 23.65
CA ALA A 88 6.43 9.99 25.07
C ALA A 88 5.39 8.86 25.31
N ILE A 89 4.60 8.54 24.29
CA ILE A 89 3.55 7.53 24.40
C ILE A 89 4.10 6.10 24.49
N ASP A 90 3.57 5.32 25.43
CA ASP A 90 3.78 3.88 25.44
C ASP A 90 3.02 3.26 24.25
N SER A 91 3.76 2.71 23.29
CA SER A 91 3.19 2.08 22.10
C SER A 91 2.39 0.80 22.39
N THR A 92 2.40 0.31 23.62
CA THR A 92 1.69 -0.89 24.05
C THR A 92 0.44 -0.60 24.87
N ASP A 93 0.26 0.65 25.31
CA ASP A 93 -0.87 1.05 26.14
C ASP A 93 -2.02 1.60 25.30
N LEU A 94 -3.09 0.79 25.16
CA LEU A 94 -4.26 1.15 24.36
C LEU A 94 -4.91 2.47 24.81
N PRO A 95 -5.24 2.70 26.10
CA PRO A 95 -5.78 3.97 26.57
C PRO A 95 -4.97 5.19 26.16
N THR A 96 -3.64 5.15 26.31
CA THR A 96 -2.80 6.30 25.92
C THR A 96 -2.83 6.51 24.40
N LEU A 97 -2.80 5.44 23.58
CA LEU A 97 -2.91 5.57 22.11
C LEU A 97 -4.24 6.19 21.70
N LEU A 98 -5.35 5.76 22.30
CA LEU A 98 -6.67 6.34 22.02
C LEU A 98 -6.74 7.81 22.43
N ALA A 99 -6.16 8.17 23.58
CA ALA A 99 -6.08 9.56 24.04
C ALA A 99 -5.27 10.44 23.06
N LEU A 100 -4.14 9.93 22.56
CA LEU A 100 -3.32 10.66 21.58
C LEU A 100 -4.03 10.81 20.23
N ALA A 101 -4.73 9.77 19.76
CA ALA A 101 -5.50 9.86 18.52
C ALA A 101 -6.59 10.93 18.61
N ARG A 102 -7.34 10.98 19.73
CA ARG A 102 -8.35 12.02 20.00
C ARG A 102 -7.71 13.41 20.08
N TRP A 103 -6.56 13.53 20.74
CA TRP A 103 -5.80 14.78 20.80
C TRP A 103 -5.38 15.27 19.40
N CYS A 104 -4.92 14.35 18.54
CA CYS A 104 -4.56 14.67 17.15
C CYS A 104 -5.76 15.20 16.37
N LEU A 105 -6.93 14.59 16.50
CA LEU A 105 -8.17 15.01 15.83
C LEU A 105 -8.63 16.40 16.23
N VAL A 106 -8.61 16.73 17.53
CA VAL A 106 -8.98 18.07 18.01
C VAL A 106 -8.08 19.16 17.41
N ARG A 107 -6.88 18.81 16.95
CA ARG A 107 -5.92 19.72 16.33
C ARG A 107 -5.86 19.61 14.80
N GLY A 108 -6.73 18.83 14.17
CA GLY A 108 -6.76 18.63 12.72
C GLY A 108 -5.58 17.81 12.18
N TYR A 109 -4.96 16.97 13.01
CA TYR A 109 -3.89 16.05 12.62
C TYR A 109 -4.44 14.66 12.24
N ASP A 110 -5.34 14.63 11.26
CA ASP A 110 -6.12 13.43 10.92
C ASP A 110 -5.25 12.25 10.48
N ALA A 111 -4.19 12.51 9.70
CA ALA A 111 -3.27 11.48 9.24
C ALA A 111 -2.48 10.84 10.40
N GLN A 112 -2.11 11.64 11.41
CA GLN A 112 -1.42 11.15 12.60
C GLN A 112 -2.39 10.43 13.54
N ALA A 113 -3.62 10.94 13.70
CA ALA A 113 -4.66 10.22 14.41
C ALA A 113 -4.87 8.82 13.83
N LEU A 114 -4.97 8.70 12.49
CA LEU A 114 -5.08 7.42 11.82
C LEU A 114 -3.87 6.51 12.08
N THR A 115 -2.66 7.06 12.00
CA THR A 115 -1.42 6.30 12.28
C THR A 115 -1.39 5.77 13.72
N VAL A 116 -1.88 6.54 14.69
CA VAL A 116 -1.95 6.12 16.10
C VAL A 116 -3.02 5.04 16.28
N LEU A 117 -4.18 5.17 15.64
CA LEU A 117 -5.23 4.15 15.68
C LEU A 117 -4.82 2.85 14.99
N ASP A 118 -4.05 2.90 13.90
CA ASP A 118 -3.48 1.71 13.26
C ASP A 118 -2.60 0.93 14.25
N ARG A 119 -1.76 1.63 15.02
CA ARG A 119 -0.92 1.01 16.06
C ARG A 119 -1.77 0.41 17.17
N ALA A 120 -2.78 1.14 17.64
CA ALA A 120 -3.70 0.66 18.68
C ALA A 120 -4.43 -0.62 18.24
N ARG A 121 -4.89 -0.68 16.98
CA ARG A 121 -5.57 -1.85 16.41
C ARG A 121 -4.65 -3.05 16.24
N ALA A 122 -3.35 -2.82 16.03
CA ALA A 122 -2.35 -3.89 15.88
C ALA A 122 -1.97 -4.58 17.21
N LEU A 123 -2.43 -4.06 18.35
CA LEU A 123 -2.18 -4.68 19.65
C LEU A 123 -2.97 -6.00 19.79
N PRO A 124 -2.35 -7.07 20.32
CA PRO A 124 -3.01 -8.38 20.45
C PRO A 124 -4.28 -8.31 21.32
N GLY A 125 -5.38 -8.86 20.81
CA GLY A 125 -6.66 -8.97 21.54
C GLY A 125 -7.41 -7.65 21.73
N VAL A 126 -6.95 -6.55 21.11
CA VAL A 126 -7.65 -5.27 21.20
C VAL A 126 -8.90 -5.28 20.34
N LYS A 127 -10.01 -4.90 20.98
CA LYS A 127 -11.27 -4.56 20.33
C LYS A 127 -11.56 -3.09 20.62
N PHE A 128 -11.77 -2.30 19.56
CA PHE A 128 -12.23 -0.92 19.72
C PHE A 128 -13.67 -0.90 20.23
N ASP A 129 -13.97 0.08 21.08
CA ASP A 129 -15.36 0.43 21.35
C ASP A 129 -16.00 0.99 20.06
N LEU A 130 -17.35 1.04 20.05
CA LEU A 130 -18.10 1.46 18.86
C LEU A 130 -17.73 2.88 18.41
N GLU A 131 -17.55 3.83 19.34
CA GLU A 131 -17.17 5.22 19.01
C GLU A 131 -15.82 5.26 18.29
N THR A 132 -14.82 4.57 18.84
CA THR A 132 -13.48 4.47 18.27
C THR A 132 -13.48 3.74 16.93
N GLN A 133 -14.30 2.69 16.77
CA GLN A 133 -14.44 1.96 15.51
C GLN A 133 -15.05 2.82 14.40
N GLY A 134 -16.09 3.59 14.72
CA GLY A 134 -16.73 4.53 13.81
C GLY A 134 -15.80 5.67 13.38
N LEU A 135 -15.05 6.21 14.34
CA LEU A 135 -14.00 7.21 14.10
C LEU A 135 -12.89 6.66 13.19
N TYR A 136 -12.39 5.46 13.48
CA TYR A 136 -11.37 4.81 12.65
C TYR A 136 -11.84 4.60 11.21
N ALA A 137 -13.08 4.11 11.01
CA ALA A 137 -13.66 3.95 9.68
C ALA A 137 -13.72 5.28 8.91
N THR A 138 -14.11 6.37 9.59
CA THR A 138 -14.18 7.72 9.01
C THR A 138 -12.81 8.25 8.60
N LEU A 139 -11.78 8.06 9.42
CA LEU A 139 -10.42 8.45 9.06
C LEU A 139 -9.87 7.63 7.89
N VAL A 140 -10.18 6.34 7.80
CA VAL A 140 -9.78 5.50 6.66
C VAL A 140 -10.45 5.96 5.36
N ASP A 141 -11.73 6.37 5.41
CA ASP A 141 -12.47 6.89 4.26
C ASP A 141 -11.86 8.19 3.73
N GLN A 142 -11.47 9.09 4.64
CA GLN A 142 -10.90 10.40 4.32
C GLN A 142 -9.42 10.34 3.91
N ALA A 143 -8.71 9.26 4.25
CA ALA A 143 -7.29 9.12 3.95
C ALA A 143 -7.03 8.95 2.45
N ALA A 144 -6.24 9.87 1.87
CA ALA A 144 -5.94 9.90 0.44
C ALA A 144 -5.32 8.61 -0.13
N ASN A 145 -4.66 7.80 0.70
CA ASN A 145 -3.99 6.56 0.32
C ASN A 145 -4.83 5.28 0.56
N ARG A 146 -5.99 5.38 1.23
CA ARG A 146 -6.88 4.24 1.53
C ARG A 146 -8.24 4.41 0.88
N GLY A 147 -8.90 5.52 1.19
CA GLY A 147 -10.15 5.96 0.58
C GLY A 147 -11.37 5.09 0.91
N PRO A 148 -12.50 5.36 0.23
CA PRO A 148 -13.79 4.78 0.58
C PRO A 148 -13.87 3.26 0.47
N LYS A 149 -13.12 2.67 -0.46
CA LYS A 149 -13.08 1.22 -0.68
C LYS A 149 -12.54 0.47 0.54
N ALA A 150 -11.50 1.01 1.19
CA ALA A 150 -10.93 0.43 2.40
C ALA A 150 -11.83 0.64 3.63
N ALA A 151 -12.59 1.74 3.65
CA ALA A 151 -13.49 2.08 4.76
C ALA A 151 -14.79 1.26 4.78
N LEU A 152 -15.31 0.86 3.61
CA LEU A 152 -16.56 0.10 3.51
C LEU A 152 -16.67 -1.10 4.47
N PRO A 153 -15.72 -2.07 4.51
CA PRO A 153 -15.83 -3.19 5.43
C PRO A 153 -15.81 -2.76 6.91
N LEU A 154 -15.15 -1.65 7.23
CA LEU A 154 -15.11 -1.10 8.59
C LEU A 154 -16.46 -0.51 9.00
N TYR A 155 -17.10 0.25 8.09
CA TYR A 155 -18.44 0.78 8.32
C TYR A 155 -19.49 -0.33 8.44
N ARG A 156 -19.40 -1.39 7.62
CA ARG A 156 -20.27 -2.56 7.75
C ARG A 156 -20.10 -3.26 9.09
N ALA A 157 -18.85 -3.43 9.56
CA ALA A 157 -18.57 -3.97 10.88
C ALA A 157 -19.15 -3.08 12.00
N TYR A 158 -18.95 -1.76 11.92
CA TYR A 158 -19.54 -0.81 12.86
C TYR A 158 -21.07 -0.94 12.95
N ARG A 159 -21.78 -0.97 11.80
CA ARG A 159 -23.23 -1.22 11.76
C ARG A 159 -23.60 -2.57 12.37
N GLY A 160 -22.88 -3.63 12.01
CA GLY A 160 -23.14 -5.00 12.48
C GLY A 160 -22.93 -5.19 13.99
N GLU A 161 -22.06 -4.41 14.60
CA GLU A 161 -21.81 -4.41 16.05
C GLU A 161 -22.78 -3.51 16.84
N GLY A 162 -23.78 -2.92 16.18
CA GLY A 162 -24.81 -2.09 16.81
C GLY A 162 -24.49 -0.60 16.83
N GLY A 163 -23.54 -0.14 16.01
CA GLY A 163 -23.27 1.28 15.81
C GLY A 163 -24.49 2.05 15.30
N SER A 164 -24.77 3.21 15.90
CA SER A 164 -25.99 3.98 15.68
C SER A 164 -25.75 5.45 15.28
N ASP A 165 -24.51 5.87 15.05
CA ASP A 165 -24.21 7.24 14.61
C ASP A 165 -24.80 7.49 13.20
N GLU A 166 -25.73 8.44 13.12
CA GLU A 166 -26.48 8.73 11.89
C GLU A 166 -25.57 9.16 10.73
N LYS A 167 -24.49 9.90 11.00
CA LYS A 167 -23.57 10.37 9.94
C LYS A 167 -22.77 9.21 9.36
N ILE A 168 -22.28 8.32 10.23
CA ILE A 168 -21.56 7.12 9.81
C ILE A 168 -22.47 6.19 9.01
N LEU A 169 -23.71 5.98 9.47
CA LEU A 169 -24.66 5.12 8.77
C LEU A 169 -25.12 5.71 7.43
N ALA A 170 -25.32 7.03 7.35
CA ALA A 170 -25.60 7.71 6.09
C ALA A 170 -24.42 7.56 5.11
N ARG A 171 -23.18 7.74 5.59
CA ARG A 171 -22.00 7.55 4.76
C ARG A 171 -21.86 6.11 4.25
N LEU A 172 -22.14 5.11 5.09
CA LEU A 172 -22.19 3.70 4.67
C LEU A 172 -23.23 3.49 3.55
N GLN A 173 -24.43 4.04 3.71
CA GLN A 173 -25.49 3.95 2.72
C GLN A 173 -25.07 4.57 1.38
N ASP A 174 -24.39 5.72 1.38
CA ASP A 174 -23.85 6.34 0.16
C ASP A 174 -22.84 5.42 -0.55
N LEU A 175 -21.95 4.77 0.20
CA LEU A 175 -20.96 3.83 -0.37
C LEU A 175 -21.62 2.59 -0.94
N GLU A 176 -22.60 2.02 -0.26
CA GLU A 176 -23.36 0.86 -0.72
C GLU A 176 -24.16 1.20 -1.99
N ALA A 177 -24.78 2.38 -2.05
CA ALA A 177 -25.48 2.87 -3.25
C ALA A 177 -24.53 3.10 -4.43
N ALA A 178 -23.33 3.66 -4.20
CA ALA A 178 -22.33 3.85 -5.25
C ALA A 178 -21.84 2.52 -5.85
N ILE A 179 -21.66 1.49 -5.02
CA ILE A 179 -21.28 0.15 -5.48
C ILE A 179 -22.40 -0.49 -6.29
N LEU A 180 -23.65 -0.38 -5.84
CA LEU A 180 -24.80 -0.89 -6.58
C LEU A 180 -24.91 -0.22 -7.96
N ALA A 181 -24.79 1.11 -8.02
CA ALA A 181 -24.82 1.86 -9.27
C ALA A 181 -23.69 1.44 -10.23
N HIS A 182 -22.47 1.22 -9.72
CA HIS A 182 -21.35 0.75 -10.52
C HIS A 182 -21.58 -0.68 -11.05
N ASN A 183 -22.10 -1.58 -10.22
CA ASN A 183 -22.43 -2.95 -10.65
C ASN A 183 -23.53 -2.95 -11.72
N ASP A 184 -24.55 -2.11 -11.60
CA ASP A 184 -25.58 -1.93 -12.62
C ASP A 184 -25.01 -1.41 -13.94
N GLU A 185 -24.03 -0.51 -13.89
CA GLU A 185 -23.31 -0.04 -15.08
C GLU A 185 -22.49 -1.16 -15.73
N LEU A 186 -21.73 -1.93 -14.95
CA LEU A 186 -20.99 -3.10 -15.45
C LEU A 186 -21.92 -4.13 -16.11
N LYS A 187 -23.09 -4.38 -15.49
CA LYS A 187 -24.11 -5.28 -16.04
C LYS A 187 -24.66 -4.78 -17.38
N LYS A 188 -24.93 -3.48 -17.52
CA LYS A 188 -25.35 -2.88 -18.81
C LYS A 188 -24.30 -3.06 -19.91
N LEU A 189 -23.03 -3.14 -19.53
CA LEU A 189 -21.91 -3.36 -20.44
C LEU A 189 -21.61 -4.86 -20.69
N ASN A 190 -22.40 -5.79 -20.15
CA ASN A 190 -22.13 -7.24 -20.15
C ASN A 190 -20.74 -7.59 -19.59
N LEU A 191 -20.23 -6.78 -18.64
CA LEU A 191 -18.98 -7.05 -17.94
C LEU A 191 -19.26 -7.87 -16.66
N PRO A 192 -18.31 -8.70 -16.21
CA PRO A 192 -18.47 -9.48 -14.99
C PRO A 192 -18.71 -8.56 -13.78
N THR A 193 -19.86 -8.72 -13.11
CA THR A 193 -20.15 -8.11 -11.81
C THR A 193 -19.50 -8.97 -10.73
N GLY A 194 -18.47 -8.46 -10.05
CA GLY A 194 -17.78 -9.26 -9.03
C GLY A 194 -16.68 -8.55 -8.25
N PHE A 195 -16.58 -7.22 -8.32
CA PHE A 195 -15.48 -6.52 -7.65
C PHE A 195 -15.66 -6.36 -6.14
N LEU A 196 -16.84 -6.62 -5.58
CA LEU A 196 -17.10 -6.75 -4.15
C LEU A 196 -18.26 -7.74 -3.92
N PRO A 197 -18.16 -8.70 -2.99
CA PRO A 197 -19.25 -9.64 -2.73
C PRO A 197 -20.48 -8.90 -2.21
N GLU A 198 -21.64 -9.23 -2.78
CA GLU A 198 -22.95 -8.90 -2.22
C GLU A 198 -23.00 -9.46 -0.80
N SER A 199 -23.28 -8.59 0.15
CA SER A 199 -23.34 -8.95 1.56
C SER A 199 -24.62 -9.75 1.81
N ASP A 200 -24.48 -11.05 2.04
CA ASP A 200 -25.42 -11.81 2.83
C ASP A 200 -24.66 -12.89 3.62
N ALA A 201 -25.05 -13.02 4.89
CA ALA A 201 -24.61 -13.99 5.89
C ALA A 201 -23.29 -13.73 6.65
N ALA A 202 -23.41 -13.90 7.97
CA ALA A 202 -22.38 -13.81 8.99
C ALA A 202 -21.03 -14.39 8.55
N ALA A 203 -19.98 -13.58 8.65
CA ALA A 203 -18.62 -14.01 8.39
C ALA A 203 -18.19 -15.05 9.44
N PRO A 204 -17.79 -16.28 9.05
CA PRO A 204 -16.68 -16.91 9.74
C PRO A 204 -15.42 -16.12 9.38
N ASP A 205 -14.60 -15.88 10.40
CA ASP A 205 -13.28 -15.26 10.39
C ASP A 205 -12.64 -15.10 8.99
N ALA A 206 -12.90 -13.97 8.34
CA ALA A 206 -12.38 -13.65 7.01
C ALA A 206 -11.00 -13.00 7.14
N THR A 207 -10.02 -13.77 7.60
CA THR A 207 -8.60 -13.50 7.42
C THR A 207 -8.20 -13.88 5.98
N ALA A 208 -8.70 -13.12 5.00
CA ALA A 208 -8.23 -13.20 3.62
C ALA A 208 -7.87 -11.80 3.14
N VAL A 209 -6.59 -11.49 3.37
CA VAL A 209 -5.86 -10.28 3.05
C VAL A 209 -6.08 -9.84 1.60
N VAL A 210 -6.78 -8.73 1.40
CA VAL A 210 -6.38 -7.79 0.35
C VAL A 210 -5.08 -7.21 0.87
N ALA A 211 -3.94 -7.70 0.38
CA ALA A 211 -2.64 -7.21 0.78
C ALA A 211 -2.59 -5.69 0.53
N GLU A 212 -2.72 -4.91 1.60
CA GLU A 212 -2.43 -3.48 1.60
C GLU A 212 -1.02 -3.31 1.04
N MET A 213 -0.87 -2.35 0.12
CA MET A 213 0.44 -1.88 -0.31
C MET A 213 1.19 -1.35 0.92
N ARG A 214 1.98 -2.21 1.56
CA ARG A 214 3.02 -1.73 2.47
C ARG A 214 3.90 -0.77 1.67
N PRO A 215 4.12 0.47 2.15
CA PRO A 215 5.14 1.33 1.55
C PRO A 215 6.47 0.61 1.73
N GLN A 216 6.98 -0.01 0.66
CA GLN A 216 8.38 -0.40 0.62
C GLN A 216 9.18 0.90 0.78
N ALA A 217 10.12 0.92 1.73
CA ALA A 217 10.98 2.07 1.96
C ALA A 217 11.55 2.55 0.62
N ALA A 218 11.31 3.84 0.30
CA ALA A 218 11.39 4.43 -1.03
C ALA A 218 12.79 4.44 -1.71
N ASN A 219 13.79 3.71 -1.21
CA ASN A 219 15.20 3.93 -1.56
C ASN A 219 16.00 2.67 -1.98
N LYS A 220 15.36 1.54 -2.27
CA LYS A 220 16.02 0.47 -3.05
C LYS A 220 15.23 0.25 -4.32
N ASP A 221 15.77 0.75 -5.43
CA ASP A 221 15.33 0.36 -6.78
C ASP A 221 15.23 -1.18 -6.83
N GLY A 222 14.01 -1.70 -7.03
CA GLY A 222 13.77 -3.14 -7.05
C GLY A 222 14.43 -3.83 -8.25
N LEU A 223 14.25 -5.16 -8.36
CA LEU A 223 14.81 -5.95 -9.45
C LEU A 223 14.32 -5.50 -10.84
N GLU A 224 13.22 -4.75 -10.91
CA GLU A 224 12.62 -4.17 -12.13
C GLU A 224 13.43 -3.03 -12.76
N SER A 225 14.42 -2.47 -12.08
CA SER A 225 15.04 -1.16 -12.43
C SER A 225 15.93 -1.11 -13.68
N LYS A 226 16.57 -2.22 -14.09
CA LYS A 226 17.44 -2.32 -15.28
C LYS A 226 17.86 -3.75 -15.61
N GLY A 227 18.45 -3.96 -16.79
CA GLY A 227 19.13 -5.21 -17.17
C GLY A 227 18.20 -6.38 -17.48
N TRP A 228 17.03 -6.07 -18.04
CA TRP A 228 16.09 -7.05 -18.55
C TRP A 228 16.21 -7.09 -20.07
N ASP A 229 16.60 -8.23 -20.60
CA ASP A 229 16.76 -8.47 -22.03
C ASP A 229 15.69 -9.44 -22.52
N PRO A 230 15.23 -9.35 -23.78
CA PRO A 230 14.38 -10.40 -24.35
C PRO A 230 15.12 -11.74 -24.36
N GLU A 231 14.37 -12.82 -24.16
CA GLU A 231 14.91 -14.17 -24.32
C GLU A 231 15.15 -14.48 -25.82
N ASN A 232 15.97 -15.50 -26.08
CA ASN A 232 16.29 -15.97 -27.41
C ASN A 232 15.02 -16.37 -28.20
N ALA A 233 14.89 -15.82 -29.41
CA ALA A 233 13.74 -16.02 -30.31
C ALA A 233 13.48 -17.49 -30.69
N GLN A 234 14.45 -18.40 -30.47
CA GLN A 234 14.23 -19.84 -30.62
C GLN A 234 13.19 -20.37 -29.62
N TYR A 235 13.12 -19.80 -28.43
CA TYR A 235 12.34 -20.30 -27.29
C TYR A 235 11.16 -19.42 -26.90
N SER A 236 11.13 -18.15 -27.33
CA SER A 236 10.04 -17.22 -27.00
C SER A 236 9.59 -16.40 -28.20
N ASN A 237 8.35 -15.92 -28.13
CA ASN A 237 7.87 -14.81 -28.95
C ASN A 237 8.73 -13.56 -28.71
N ALA A 238 8.69 -12.63 -29.66
CA ALA A 238 9.34 -11.33 -29.51
C ALA A 238 8.79 -10.61 -28.27
N ALA A 239 9.67 -9.99 -27.50
CA ALA A 239 9.32 -9.24 -26.31
C ALA A 239 10.13 -7.93 -26.28
N GLU A 240 9.54 -6.88 -25.73
CA GLU A 240 10.23 -5.65 -25.37
C GLU A 240 10.14 -5.47 -23.85
N ALA A 241 11.28 -5.19 -23.22
CA ALA A 241 11.39 -4.85 -21.82
C ALA A 241 11.80 -3.38 -21.71
N LYS A 242 10.94 -2.54 -21.12
CA LYS A 242 11.20 -1.10 -20.99
C LYS A 242 10.86 -0.60 -19.60
N VAL A 243 11.85 -0.02 -18.93
CA VAL A 243 11.63 0.69 -17.67
C VAL A 243 10.99 2.04 -18.00
N THR A 244 9.85 2.32 -17.40
CA THR A 244 9.10 3.57 -17.58
C THR A 244 8.61 4.09 -16.23
N GLN A 245 8.21 5.36 -16.19
CA GLN A 245 7.58 5.95 -15.02
C GLN A 245 6.07 6.06 -15.28
N LEU A 246 5.26 5.66 -14.31
CA LEU A 246 3.82 5.90 -14.34
C LEU A 246 3.54 7.40 -14.22
N PRO A 247 2.41 7.88 -14.77
CA PRO A 247 1.94 9.23 -14.53
C PRO A 247 1.83 9.57 -13.02
N PRO A 248 1.98 10.85 -12.62
CA PRO A 248 1.91 11.27 -11.21
C PRO A 248 0.58 10.92 -10.51
N ASP A 249 -0.53 10.98 -11.24
CA ASP A 249 -1.87 10.55 -10.80
C ASP A 249 -1.98 9.04 -10.55
N GLN A 250 -1.02 8.26 -11.09
CA GLN A 250 -0.83 6.84 -10.81
C GLN A 250 0.36 6.59 -9.85
N GLY A 251 0.77 7.62 -9.11
CA GLY A 251 1.80 7.56 -8.07
C GLY A 251 3.23 7.83 -8.57
N GLY A 252 3.44 8.12 -9.86
CA GLY A 252 4.78 8.47 -10.35
C GLY A 252 5.82 7.35 -10.23
N LEU A 253 5.38 6.10 -10.06
CA LEU A 253 6.26 4.97 -9.73
C LEU A 253 7.00 4.47 -10.98
N ARG A 254 8.25 4.04 -10.80
CA ARG A 254 8.98 3.30 -11.84
C ARG A 254 8.40 1.90 -11.97
N VAL A 255 8.21 1.45 -13.21
CA VAL A 255 7.68 0.13 -13.56
C VAL A 255 8.48 -0.45 -14.73
N LEU A 256 8.56 -1.77 -14.79
CA LEU A 256 9.06 -2.50 -15.96
C LEU A 256 7.86 -2.89 -16.82
N ALA A 257 7.77 -2.29 -18.00
CA ALA A 257 6.81 -2.69 -19.02
C ALA A 257 7.36 -3.86 -19.83
N LEU A 258 6.56 -4.92 -19.96
CA LEU A 258 6.81 -6.04 -20.86
C LEU A 258 5.69 -6.07 -21.89
N THR A 259 6.05 -5.87 -23.16
CA THR A 259 5.12 -5.96 -24.29
C THR A 259 5.55 -7.07 -25.23
N SER A 260 4.58 -7.72 -25.87
CA SER A 260 4.81 -8.74 -26.87
C SER A 260 3.69 -8.69 -27.91
N PRO A 261 3.99 -8.74 -29.21
CA PRO A 261 2.96 -8.76 -30.26
C PRO A 261 2.28 -10.13 -30.42
N GLY A 262 2.69 -11.17 -29.69
CA GLY A 262 2.32 -12.56 -30.01
C GLY A 262 3.27 -13.19 -31.02
N GLY A 263 3.05 -14.47 -31.31
CA GLY A 263 3.80 -15.18 -32.34
C GLY A 263 3.52 -16.68 -32.37
N ALA A 264 4.39 -17.42 -33.04
CA ALA A 264 4.26 -18.87 -33.21
C ALA A 264 4.67 -19.69 -31.97
N LYS A 265 5.25 -19.05 -30.94
CA LYS A 265 5.59 -19.68 -29.67
C LYS A 265 4.44 -19.51 -28.68
N ASP A 266 4.46 -20.31 -27.63
CA ASP A 266 3.48 -20.29 -26.54
C ASP A 266 3.62 -19.06 -25.63
N LYS A 267 4.83 -18.52 -25.50
CA LYS A 267 5.15 -17.45 -24.54
C LYS A 267 6.15 -16.43 -25.05
N ALA A 268 6.05 -15.22 -24.53
CA ALA A 268 7.09 -14.20 -24.55
C ALA A 268 7.86 -14.23 -23.22
N ALA A 269 9.17 -13.99 -23.25
CA ALA A 269 9.98 -14.00 -22.04
C ALA A 269 11.02 -12.88 -22.05
N ILE A 270 11.24 -12.31 -20.87
CA ILE A 270 12.37 -11.42 -20.59
C ILE A 270 13.20 -12.04 -19.48
N LYS A 271 14.51 -11.83 -19.54
CA LYS A 271 15.47 -12.43 -18.62
C LYS A 271 16.41 -11.40 -18.04
N LYS A 272 16.91 -11.68 -16.85
CA LYS A 272 17.90 -10.88 -16.16
C LYS A 272 18.94 -11.79 -15.54
N SER A 273 20.20 -11.53 -15.89
CA SER A 273 21.33 -12.16 -15.20
C SER A 273 21.37 -11.67 -13.76
N VAL A 274 21.45 -12.61 -12.82
CA VAL A 274 21.54 -12.36 -11.39
C VAL A 274 22.66 -13.22 -10.80
N ASN A 275 23.15 -12.85 -9.63
CA ASN A 275 23.99 -13.73 -8.83
C ASN A 275 23.38 -13.75 -7.44
N TYR A 276 22.42 -14.67 -7.25
CA TYR A 276 21.58 -14.69 -6.07
C TYR A 276 21.64 -16.05 -5.38
N SER A 277 21.84 -16.03 -4.07
CA SER A 277 21.75 -17.22 -3.22
C SER A 277 20.46 -17.11 -2.43
N VAL A 278 19.55 -18.06 -2.65
CA VAL A 278 18.26 -18.11 -1.98
C VAL A 278 18.45 -18.66 -0.58
N ASP A 279 18.21 -17.82 0.43
CA ASP A 279 18.30 -18.14 1.86
C ASP A 279 16.91 -18.21 2.51
N GLU A 280 16.67 -17.50 3.62
CA GLU A 280 15.34 -17.29 4.18
C GLU A 280 14.41 -16.52 3.22
N ASN A 281 14.98 -15.70 2.32
CA ASN A 281 14.25 -14.90 1.34
C ASN A 281 13.97 -15.72 0.06
N SER A 282 13.16 -16.78 0.17
CA SER A 282 12.91 -17.71 -0.94
C SER A 282 11.73 -17.35 -1.83
N VAL A 283 11.02 -16.27 -1.54
CA VAL A 283 9.80 -15.92 -2.28
C VAL A 283 10.09 -14.72 -3.16
N LEU A 284 10.04 -14.92 -4.48
CA LEU A 284 10.00 -13.80 -5.41
C LEU A 284 8.60 -13.19 -5.38
N SER A 285 8.48 -11.96 -4.89
CA SER A 285 7.25 -11.16 -4.93
C SER A 285 7.38 -10.00 -5.90
N PHE A 286 6.29 -9.67 -6.59
CA PHE A 286 6.15 -8.45 -7.36
C PHE A 286 4.67 -8.16 -7.60
N TYR A 287 4.38 -6.92 -7.96
CA TYR A 287 3.06 -6.51 -8.41
C TYR A 287 3.01 -6.49 -9.94
N VAL A 288 1.93 -7.01 -10.51
CA VAL A 288 1.67 -7.00 -11.95
C VAL A 288 0.34 -6.36 -12.30
N GLN A 289 0.34 -5.57 -13.37
CA GLN A 289 -0.87 -5.05 -14.00
C GLN A 289 -0.93 -5.55 -15.44
N ASN A 290 -2.05 -6.15 -15.84
CA ASN A 290 -2.31 -6.52 -17.24
C ASN A 290 -3.04 -5.36 -17.94
N LYS A 291 -2.37 -4.74 -18.91
CA LYS A 291 -2.88 -3.64 -19.75
C LYS A 291 -3.58 -4.13 -21.02
N GLY A 292 -3.61 -5.45 -21.26
CA GLY A 292 -4.39 -6.05 -22.32
C GLY A 292 -5.88 -6.17 -21.98
N ASP A 293 -6.68 -6.58 -22.96
CA ASP A 293 -8.12 -6.80 -22.86
C ASP A 293 -8.50 -8.27 -22.54
N LYS A 294 -7.53 -9.19 -22.63
CA LYS A 294 -7.69 -10.61 -22.31
C LYS A 294 -6.85 -11.01 -21.09
N PRO A 295 -7.29 -12.00 -20.29
CA PRO A 295 -6.46 -12.57 -19.23
C PRO A 295 -5.15 -13.15 -19.79
N VAL A 296 -4.04 -12.86 -19.13
CA VAL A 296 -2.73 -13.44 -19.46
C VAL A 296 -2.29 -14.40 -18.37
N LYS A 297 -1.51 -15.41 -18.75
CA LYS A 297 -0.88 -16.34 -17.81
C LYS A 297 0.58 -15.95 -17.62
N ILE A 298 1.01 -15.82 -16.37
CA ILE A 298 2.39 -15.45 -16.01
C ILE A 298 3.03 -16.60 -15.24
N ALA A 299 4.30 -16.85 -15.55
CA ALA A 299 5.17 -17.72 -14.77
C ALA A 299 6.51 -17.01 -14.51
N ILE A 300 7.30 -17.57 -13.60
CA ILE A 300 8.71 -17.25 -13.48
C ILE A 300 9.55 -18.45 -13.88
N ALA A 301 10.77 -18.21 -14.33
CA ALA A 301 11.77 -19.26 -14.43
C ALA A 301 13.09 -18.78 -13.83
N VAL A 302 13.86 -19.74 -13.34
CA VAL A 302 15.21 -19.52 -12.84
C VAL A 302 16.16 -20.51 -13.50
N LYS A 303 17.40 -20.07 -13.75
CA LYS A 303 18.50 -20.96 -14.12
C LYS A 303 19.49 -21.04 -12.97
N THR A 304 19.79 -22.24 -12.51
CA THR A 304 20.70 -22.50 -11.39
C THR A 304 21.93 -23.30 -11.82
N ASN A 305 22.86 -23.51 -10.87
CA ASN A 305 24.02 -24.40 -10.99
C ASN A 305 25.01 -23.94 -12.07
N GLY A 306 25.88 -22.99 -11.70
CA GLY A 306 26.82 -22.21 -12.50
C GLY A 306 27.07 -22.66 -13.93
N GLN A 307 27.65 -23.85 -14.14
CA GLN A 307 28.06 -24.35 -15.46
C GLN A 307 26.94 -25.08 -16.24
N LYS A 308 25.93 -25.62 -15.56
CA LYS A 308 24.89 -26.46 -16.16
C LYS A 308 23.63 -25.69 -16.55
N TRP A 309 23.44 -24.47 -16.02
CA TRP A 309 22.31 -23.59 -16.35
C TRP A 309 20.96 -24.33 -16.30
N ILE A 310 20.73 -25.07 -15.21
CA ILE A 310 19.55 -25.94 -15.08
C ILE A 310 18.31 -25.06 -15.00
N TYR A 311 17.39 -25.24 -15.94
CA TYR A 311 16.17 -24.46 -16.04
C TYR A 311 15.06 -25.03 -15.18
N HIS A 312 14.46 -24.17 -14.36
CA HIS A 312 13.26 -24.46 -13.57
C HIS A 312 12.20 -23.40 -13.84
N GLU A 313 10.97 -23.79 -14.13
CA GLU A 313 9.86 -22.86 -14.36
C GLU A 313 8.70 -23.16 -13.41
N SER A 314 8.09 -22.12 -12.84
CA SER A 314 6.96 -22.26 -11.93
C SER A 314 5.67 -22.69 -12.64
N ALA A 315 4.68 -23.09 -11.86
CA ALA A 315 3.29 -23.15 -12.33
C ALA A 315 2.78 -21.79 -12.84
N LEU A 316 1.77 -21.83 -13.72
CA LEU A 316 1.15 -20.65 -14.32
C LEU A 316 0.19 -19.99 -13.33
N LYS A 317 0.22 -18.65 -13.28
CA LYS A 317 -0.76 -17.83 -12.55
C LYS A 317 -1.51 -16.90 -13.49
N VAL A 318 -2.83 -16.83 -13.35
CA VAL A 318 -3.69 -16.00 -14.21
C VAL A 318 -3.74 -14.56 -13.69
N VAL A 319 -3.58 -13.61 -14.61
CA VAL A 319 -3.70 -12.17 -14.37
C VAL A 319 -4.81 -11.61 -15.27
N PRO A 320 -5.99 -11.29 -14.73
CA PRO A 320 -7.06 -10.68 -15.51
C PRO A 320 -6.67 -9.26 -15.94
N PRO A 321 -7.30 -8.72 -17.00
CA PRO A 321 -7.25 -7.28 -17.31
C PRO A 321 -7.64 -6.46 -16.08
N SER A 322 -6.86 -5.42 -15.75
CA SER A 322 -7.18 -4.57 -14.61
C SER A 322 -6.48 -3.21 -14.67
N ASP A 323 -7.17 -2.19 -14.16
CA ASP A 323 -6.55 -0.89 -13.84
C ASP A 323 -5.70 -0.93 -12.56
N GLY A 324 -5.86 -1.98 -11.74
CA GLY A 324 -5.08 -2.20 -10.53
C GLY A 324 -3.88 -3.14 -10.72
N PHE A 325 -2.95 -3.06 -9.78
CA PHE A 325 -1.87 -4.03 -9.63
C PHE A 325 -2.33 -5.23 -8.77
N LYS A 326 -1.98 -6.44 -9.20
CA LYS A 326 -2.16 -7.69 -8.46
C LYS A 326 -0.81 -8.16 -7.94
N GLU A 327 -0.72 -8.53 -6.67
CA GLU A 327 0.50 -9.14 -6.13
C GLU A 327 0.66 -10.57 -6.64
N MET A 328 1.89 -10.93 -6.98
CA MET A 328 2.30 -12.25 -7.43
C MET A 328 3.45 -12.72 -6.54
N ARG A 329 3.35 -13.93 -6.02
CA ARG A 329 4.36 -14.55 -5.16
C ARG A 329 4.76 -15.90 -5.72
N PHE A 330 6.04 -16.21 -5.79
CA PHE A 330 6.55 -17.50 -6.25
C PHE A 330 7.61 -18.01 -5.26
N ASN A 331 7.28 -19.07 -4.54
CA ASN A 331 8.20 -19.66 -3.56
C ASN A 331 9.20 -20.58 -4.28
N LEU A 332 10.47 -20.16 -4.36
CA LEU A 332 11.50 -20.93 -5.03
C LEU A 332 11.84 -22.26 -4.33
N LYS A 333 11.44 -22.44 -3.07
CA LYS A 333 11.53 -23.72 -2.34
C LYS A 333 10.28 -24.60 -2.52
N GLY A 334 9.28 -24.14 -3.27
CA GLY A 334 8.08 -24.89 -3.60
C GLY A 334 8.37 -26.13 -4.44
N ASN A 335 7.39 -27.02 -4.51
CA ASN A 335 7.42 -28.27 -5.28
C ASN A 335 6.56 -28.21 -6.56
N ASP A 336 6.29 -26.99 -7.04
CA ASP A 336 5.43 -26.70 -8.20
C ASP A 336 6.23 -26.22 -9.41
N PHE A 337 7.52 -26.59 -9.49
CA PHE A 337 8.39 -26.26 -10.61
C PHE A 337 8.53 -27.42 -11.59
N LYS A 338 8.60 -27.09 -12.88
CA LYS A 338 8.98 -28.01 -13.95
C LYS A 338 10.41 -27.80 -14.38
N SER A 339 11.08 -28.90 -14.72
CA SER A 339 12.43 -28.92 -15.27
C SER A 339 12.62 -30.16 -16.14
N GLN A 340 13.78 -30.32 -16.76
CA GLN A 340 14.12 -31.56 -17.45
C GLN A 340 14.05 -32.77 -16.51
N ALA A 341 14.45 -32.63 -15.24
CA ALA A 341 14.44 -33.72 -14.26
C ALA A 341 13.01 -34.19 -13.91
N THR A 342 12.01 -33.31 -14.04
CA THR A 342 10.59 -33.65 -13.80
C THR A 342 9.85 -34.06 -15.07
N ASN A 343 10.56 -34.29 -16.18
CA ASN A 343 9.96 -34.47 -17.51
C ASN A 343 8.98 -33.33 -17.86
N TRP A 344 9.33 -32.10 -17.47
CA TRP A 344 8.53 -30.89 -17.68
C TRP A 344 7.16 -30.85 -16.96
N ALA A 345 6.96 -31.69 -15.94
CA ALA A 345 5.81 -31.61 -15.04
C ALA A 345 6.06 -30.64 -13.86
N ASN A 346 5.04 -29.89 -13.43
CA ASN A 346 5.11 -28.96 -12.29
C ASN A 346 4.97 -29.71 -10.95
N ASN A 347 5.93 -30.59 -10.65
CA ASN A 347 5.94 -31.42 -9.45
C ASN A 347 7.33 -31.58 -8.83
N GLY A 348 8.30 -30.76 -9.23
CA GLY A 348 9.65 -30.76 -8.68
C GLY A 348 10.00 -29.47 -7.97
N THR A 349 11.18 -29.49 -7.35
CA THR A 349 11.77 -28.36 -6.65
C THR A 349 12.85 -27.70 -7.52
N VAL A 350 13.21 -26.46 -7.18
CA VAL A 350 14.41 -25.82 -7.74
C VAL A 350 15.64 -26.37 -7.02
N THR A 351 16.61 -26.88 -7.78
CA THR A 351 17.88 -27.38 -7.24
C THR A 351 18.94 -26.27 -7.26
N ASP A 352 19.96 -26.37 -6.40
CA ASP A 352 21.10 -25.46 -6.36
C ASP A 352 20.71 -23.98 -6.17
N LEU A 353 19.75 -23.77 -5.26
CA LEU A 353 19.18 -22.46 -4.92
C LEU A 353 20.19 -21.46 -4.35
N ASN A 354 21.34 -21.93 -3.88
CA ASN A 354 22.48 -21.10 -3.49
C ASN A 354 23.23 -20.46 -4.68
N GLU A 355 22.84 -20.79 -5.92
CA GLU A 355 23.50 -20.31 -7.12
C GLU A 355 22.52 -20.02 -8.27
N VAL A 356 21.58 -19.09 -8.05
CA VAL A 356 20.69 -18.58 -9.11
C VAL A 356 21.46 -17.61 -10.01
N LYS A 357 21.54 -17.94 -11.30
CA LYS A 357 22.28 -17.17 -12.33
C LYS A 357 21.39 -16.31 -13.22
N GLU A 358 20.14 -16.69 -13.38
CA GLU A 358 19.19 -15.98 -14.22
C GLU A 358 17.79 -16.07 -13.65
N LEU A 359 17.07 -14.95 -13.73
CA LEU A 359 15.65 -14.86 -13.48
C LEU A 359 14.94 -14.52 -14.79
N GLN A 360 13.79 -15.14 -15.03
CA GLN A 360 12.94 -14.85 -16.17
C GLN A 360 11.50 -14.56 -15.74
N ILE A 361 10.86 -13.62 -16.43
CA ILE A 361 9.43 -13.40 -16.38
C ILE A 361 8.84 -13.86 -17.70
N LEU A 362 7.86 -14.75 -17.63
CA LEU A 362 7.24 -15.39 -18.80
C LEU A 362 5.78 -14.98 -18.89
N VAL A 363 5.36 -14.51 -20.06
CA VAL A 363 3.98 -14.18 -20.38
C VAL A 363 3.50 -15.13 -21.47
N TYR A 364 2.63 -16.05 -21.10
CA TYR A 364 2.02 -17.02 -22.00
C TYR A 364 0.91 -16.36 -22.80
N ASN A 365 1.28 -15.83 -23.95
CA ASN A 365 0.42 -15.04 -24.82
C ASN A 365 0.11 -15.71 -26.17
N GLY A 366 0.79 -16.81 -26.53
CA GLY A 366 0.56 -17.51 -27.81
C GLY A 366 0.65 -16.55 -29.00
N THR A 367 -0.39 -16.57 -29.84
CA THR A 367 -0.53 -15.70 -31.02
C THR A 367 -1.07 -14.31 -30.69
N GLU A 368 -1.48 -14.05 -29.45
CA GLU A 368 -2.13 -12.81 -29.04
C GLU A 368 -1.10 -11.80 -28.51
N PRO A 369 -1.35 -10.49 -28.68
CA PRO A 369 -0.55 -9.47 -28.05
C PRO A 369 -0.72 -9.50 -26.52
N ALA A 370 0.32 -9.12 -25.80
CA ALA A 370 0.29 -8.96 -24.35
C ALA A 370 1.04 -7.69 -23.94
N SER A 371 0.55 -7.03 -22.89
CA SER A 371 1.17 -5.85 -22.29
C SER A 371 0.97 -5.91 -20.77
N VAL A 372 2.06 -6.04 -20.03
CA VAL A 372 2.04 -6.07 -18.56
C VAL A 372 3.01 -5.06 -17.98
N LEU A 373 2.65 -4.47 -16.84
CA LEU A 373 3.52 -3.64 -16.03
C LEU A 373 3.90 -4.38 -14.76
N LEU A 374 5.19 -4.38 -14.41
CA LEU A 374 5.75 -5.06 -13.25
C LEU A 374 6.40 -4.03 -12.32
N ARG A 375 6.24 -4.19 -11.01
CA ARG A 375 6.87 -3.29 -10.02
C ARG A 375 7.10 -3.94 -8.67
N GLY A 376 7.98 -3.33 -7.87
CA GLY A 376 8.25 -3.76 -6.50
C GLY A 376 8.79 -5.19 -6.44
N MET A 377 9.64 -5.56 -7.41
CA MET A 377 10.12 -6.93 -7.53
C MET A 377 11.26 -7.16 -6.52
N ASN A 378 11.04 -8.07 -5.58
CA ASN A 378 11.98 -8.38 -4.52
C ASN A 378 11.87 -9.84 -4.07
N PHE A 379 12.91 -10.30 -3.38
CA PHE A 379 12.85 -11.54 -2.61
C PHE A 379 12.43 -11.21 -1.17
N ILE A 380 11.42 -11.92 -0.66
CA ILE A 380 10.89 -11.79 0.70
C ILE A 380 10.99 -13.12 1.44
N LYS A 381 10.82 -13.10 2.76
CA LYS A 381 10.90 -14.31 3.58
C LYS A 381 9.72 -15.22 3.32
N ASP A 382 9.95 -16.53 3.43
CA ASP A 382 8.89 -17.54 3.35
C ASP A 382 7.80 -17.33 4.42
N SER A 383 8.18 -16.81 5.60
CA SER A 383 7.27 -16.44 6.68
C SER A 383 6.36 -15.26 6.36
N GLU A 384 6.55 -14.61 5.21
CA GLU A 384 5.71 -13.51 4.71
C GLU A 384 4.72 -13.96 3.62
N LEU A 385 4.72 -15.25 3.24
CA LEU A 385 3.65 -15.85 2.43
C LEU A 385 2.33 -15.83 3.18
#